data_AF-A0A6G9YNE2-F1
#
_entry.id   AF-A0A6G9YNE2-F1
#
_cell.length_a   1.000
_cell.length_b   1.000
_cell.length_c   1.000
_cell.angle_alpha   90.00
_cell.angle_beta   90.00
_cell.angle_gamma   90.00
#
_symmetry.space_group_name_H-M   'P 1'
#
loop_
_entity.id
_entity.type
_entity.pdbx_description
1 polymer ?
#
loop_
_entity_poly.entity_id
_entity_poly.type
_entity_poly.pdbx_seq_one_letter_code
_entity_poly.pdbx_strand_id
1 'polypeptide(L)'
;MDFGGTPVIHRARRERTAAALTTGNRRGEADELVFAAVTTAPEIAGSEPTGPAAGTTAGIAGVNRRIADELGVRETQVAAAVDLLDGGSTVPFIARYRKEVTGGLDDAQLRTLEERLHYLRELDERRVSIIESIRGQGKLDEALHRQLLLAETKARLEDIYLPYKPKRRTKAQIAREAGHEPVADALINDPTTDPAQYSAEQLDGARAILVERFAEDADLVGELRELMWNRGQVTSTVRPGKEEAGAKFADYFEFSEPFDKLPSHRILALLRGRRRRC
;
A
#
# COMPACT_ATOMS: atom_id res chain seq x y z
N MET A 1 -59.36 36.26 18.48
CA MET A 1 -59.75 37.59 17.94
C MET A 1 -58.47 38.24 17.41
N ASP A 2 -58.60 38.82 16.22
CA ASP A 2 -57.56 39.28 15.30
C ASP A 2 -56.48 40.22 15.86
N PHE A 3 -55.26 40.18 15.30
CA PHE A 3 -54.83 41.07 14.19
C PHE A 3 -53.32 40.98 13.94
N GLY A 4 -52.93 40.89 12.66
CA GLY A 4 -51.89 41.78 12.14
C GLY A 4 -50.71 41.15 11.37
N GLY A 5 -50.73 41.29 10.03
CA GLY A 5 -49.59 41.93 9.33
C GLY A 5 -48.67 41.06 8.48
N THR A 6 -49.03 40.83 7.22
CA THR A 6 -48.09 40.66 6.07
C THR A 6 -47.44 42.01 5.68
N PRO A 7 -46.22 42.03 5.10
CA PRO A 7 -46.03 41.94 3.63
C PRO A 7 -44.83 41.06 3.21
N VAL A 8 -44.93 40.19 2.20
CA VAL A 8 -44.66 40.42 0.76
C VAL A 8 -43.34 41.14 0.46
N ILE A 9 -42.31 40.38 0.04
CA ILE A 9 -41.31 40.85 -0.94
C ILE A 9 -41.05 39.74 -1.97
N HIS A 10 -41.50 40.00 -3.19
CA HIS A 10 -41.12 39.36 -4.44
C HIS A 10 -39.65 39.69 -4.81
N ARG A 11 -38.89 38.71 -5.32
CA ARG A 11 -37.92 38.86 -6.43
C ARG A 11 -37.41 37.47 -6.81
N ALA A 12 -37.82 36.88 -7.93
CA ALA A 12 -37.48 37.19 -9.32
C ALA A 12 -36.53 36.11 -9.88
N ARG A 13 -37.19 35.13 -10.50
CA ARG A 13 -36.78 34.21 -11.56
C ARG A 13 -35.67 34.80 -12.46
N ARG A 14 -34.59 34.06 -12.67
CA ARG A 14 -33.76 34.14 -13.89
C ARG A 14 -33.50 32.74 -14.40
N GLU A 15 -34.40 32.32 -15.28
CA GLU A 15 -34.11 31.37 -16.34
C GLU A 15 -33.10 32.01 -17.31
N ARG A 16 -32.05 31.29 -17.69
CA ARG A 16 -31.35 31.49 -18.95
C ARG A 16 -31.05 30.13 -19.57
N THR A 17 -31.93 29.71 -20.48
CA THR A 17 -31.75 29.68 -21.94
C THR A 17 -30.74 28.64 -22.42
N ALA A 18 -31.30 27.54 -22.90
CA ALA A 18 -30.68 26.65 -23.87
C ALA A 18 -30.37 27.40 -25.17
N ALA A 19 -29.22 27.09 -25.77
CA ALA A 19 -28.92 27.41 -27.15
C ALA A 19 -28.61 26.10 -27.87
N ALA A 20 -29.48 25.73 -28.80
CA ALA A 20 -29.25 24.74 -29.83
C ALA A 20 -28.82 25.46 -31.12
N LEU A 21 -27.82 24.91 -31.81
CA LEU A 21 -27.48 25.02 -33.24
C LEU A 21 -26.36 23.98 -33.45
N THR A 22 -26.17 23.25 -34.54
CA THR A 22 -26.93 22.90 -35.74
C THR A 22 -26.11 21.80 -36.42
N THR A 23 -26.80 20.75 -36.84
CA THR A 23 -26.59 19.90 -38.02
C THR A 23 -25.27 20.05 -38.80
N GLY A 24 -24.50 18.96 -38.90
CA GLY A 24 -23.35 18.83 -39.78
C GLY A 24 -23.10 17.37 -40.16
N ASN A 25 -24.01 16.81 -40.96
CA ASN A 25 -23.89 15.51 -41.62
C ASN A 25 -22.75 15.54 -42.66
N ARG A 26 -21.72 14.70 -42.51
CA ARG A 26 -20.93 14.20 -43.63
C ARG A 26 -20.69 12.70 -43.47
N ARG A 27 -21.41 11.95 -44.30
CA ARG A 27 -21.12 10.58 -44.70
C ARG A 27 -19.97 10.58 -45.71
N GLY A 28 -19.23 9.48 -45.72
CA GLY A 28 -18.53 8.98 -46.90
C GLY A 28 -17.03 9.21 -46.86
N GLU A 29 -16.29 8.15 -46.49
CA GLU A 29 -15.36 7.47 -47.40
C GLU A 29 -14.88 6.21 -46.69
N ALA A 30 -15.45 5.09 -47.09
CA ALA A 30 -14.88 3.77 -46.86
C ALA A 30 -14.11 3.46 -48.14
N ASP A 31 -12.78 3.53 -48.07
CA ASP A 31 -11.89 2.98 -49.07
C ASP A 31 -11.13 1.82 -48.44
N GLU A 32 -11.62 0.64 -48.82
CA GLU A 32 -10.89 -0.53 -49.33
C GLU A 32 -9.35 -0.49 -49.34
N LEU A 33 -8.78 -1.71 -49.30
CA LEU A 33 -7.38 -2.13 -49.51
C LEU A 33 -6.63 -2.49 -48.22
N VAL A 34 -5.97 -3.64 -48.03
CA VAL A 34 -5.63 -4.80 -48.87
C VAL A 34 -5.28 -5.96 -47.91
N PHE A 35 -5.76 -7.16 -48.24
CA PHE A 35 -5.25 -8.44 -47.75
C PHE A 35 -3.89 -8.72 -48.43
N ALA A 36 -2.80 -8.83 -47.67
CA ALA A 36 -1.52 -9.36 -48.14
C ALA A 36 -0.92 -10.20 -47.00
N ALA A 37 -1.06 -11.53 -47.08
CA ALA A 37 -0.11 -12.44 -47.71
C ALA A 37 0.93 -12.94 -46.69
N VAL A 38 0.68 -14.17 -46.24
CA VAL A 38 1.65 -15.11 -45.69
C VAL A 38 2.91 -15.14 -46.57
N THR A 39 4.08 -14.98 -45.96
CA THR A 39 5.34 -15.47 -46.53
C THR A 39 6.25 -15.93 -45.39
N THR A 40 6.52 -17.22 -45.45
CA THR A 40 7.45 -17.99 -44.62
C THR A 40 8.88 -17.73 -45.09
N ALA A 41 9.82 -17.56 -44.16
CA ALA A 41 11.26 -17.58 -44.40
C ALA A 41 11.97 -18.08 -43.10
N PRO A 42 13.21 -18.58 -43.16
CA PRO A 42 13.52 -19.99 -42.92
C PRO A 42 14.15 -20.29 -41.56
N GLU A 43 14.11 -21.58 -41.24
CA GLU A 43 14.86 -22.27 -40.18
C GLU A 43 16.35 -21.91 -40.19
N ILE A 44 16.87 -21.44 -39.04
CA ILE A 44 18.30 -21.28 -38.79
C ILE A 44 18.67 -22.22 -37.65
N ALA A 45 19.52 -23.19 -37.98
CA ALA A 45 20.07 -24.15 -37.05
C ALA A 45 21.09 -23.51 -36.07
N GLY A 46 21.01 -23.93 -34.81
CA GLY A 46 22.15 -24.22 -33.94
C GLY A 46 23.14 -23.11 -33.63
N SER A 47 22.91 -22.41 -32.51
CA SER A 47 24.02 -22.04 -31.62
C SER A 47 23.53 -22.06 -30.18
N GLU A 48 24.08 -22.97 -29.38
CA GLU A 48 23.90 -22.99 -27.93
C GLU A 48 24.49 -21.70 -27.34
N PRO A 49 23.75 -20.90 -26.57
CA PRO A 49 24.40 -19.98 -25.66
C PRO A 49 24.80 -20.80 -24.44
N THR A 50 26.10 -21.08 -24.33
CA THR A 50 26.75 -21.39 -23.06
C THR A 50 26.41 -20.27 -22.08
N GLY A 51 25.43 -20.52 -21.21
CA GLY A 51 25.00 -19.57 -20.20
C GLY A 51 26.12 -19.38 -19.18
N PRO A 52 26.53 -18.14 -18.87
CA PRO A 52 27.45 -17.92 -17.77
C PRO A 52 26.69 -18.12 -16.46
N ALA A 53 27.30 -18.94 -15.62
CA ALA A 53 27.42 -18.80 -14.18
C ALA A 53 26.14 -18.57 -13.35
N ALA A 54 25.86 -19.58 -12.51
CA ALA A 54 25.51 -19.45 -11.10
C ALA A 54 24.72 -18.18 -10.73
N GLY A 55 23.41 -18.35 -10.54
CA GLY A 55 22.58 -17.33 -9.93
C GLY A 55 23.21 -16.85 -8.63
N THR A 56 23.69 -15.61 -8.64
CA THR A 56 24.02 -14.88 -7.42
C THR A 56 22.77 -14.89 -6.58
N THR A 57 22.74 -15.72 -5.54
CA THR A 57 21.77 -15.61 -4.47
C THR A 57 21.96 -14.21 -3.90
N ALA A 58 21.09 -13.28 -4.30
CA ALA A 58 21.12 -11.91 -3.83
C ALA A 58 20.76 -11.92 -2.34
N GLY A 59 21.75 -12.19 -1.50
CA GLY A 59 21.63 -12.01 -0.06
C GLY A 59 21.44 -10.54 0.24
N ILE A 60 20.59 -10.24 1.23
CA ILE A 60 20.41 -8.87 1.71
C ILE A 60 21.73 -8.40 2.30
N ALA A 61 22.14 -7.18 1.96
CA ALA A 61 23.29 -6.55 2.59
C ALA A 61 23.11 -6.54 4.12
N GLY A 62 24.16 -6.89 4.86
CA GLY A 62 24.07 -6.96 6.33
C GLY A 62 23.57 -5.65 6.94
N VAL A 63 22.91 -5.73 8.09
CA VAL A 63 22.34 -4.57 8.80
C VAL A 63 23.36 -3.44 8.94
N ASN A 64 24.60 -3.77 9.32
CA ASN A 64 25.68 -2.79 9.47
C ASN A 64 25.99 -2.04 8.17
N ARG A 65 25.99 -2.76 7.04
CA ARG A 65 26.24 -2.18 5.73
C ARG A 65 25.14 -1.20 5.34
N ARG A 66 23.88 -1.58 5.52
CA ARG A 66 22.72 -0.73 5.22
C ARG A 66 22.76 0.57 6.03
N ILE A 67 23.06 0.47 7.33
CA ILE A 67 23.20 1.65 8.20
C ILE A 67 24.39 2.52 7.75
N ALA A 68 25.50 1.90 7.35
CA ALA A 68 26.67 2.63 6.88
C ALA A 68 26.37 3.44 5.62
N ASP A 69 25.65 2.85 4.67
CA ASP A 69 25.21 3.51 3.45
C ASP A 69 24.19 4.64 3.76
N GLU A 70 23.24 4.44 4.69
CA GLU A 70 22.27 5.46 5.13
C GLU A 70 22.93 6.66 5.83
N LEU A 71 23.94 6.42 6.67
CA LEU A 71 24.64 7.46 7.44
C LEU A 71 25.83 8.08 6.69
N GLY A 72 26.23 7.51 5.55
CA GLY A 72 27.42 7.93 4.82
C GLY A 72 28.73 7.70 5.58
N VAL A 73 28.81 6.63 6.38
CA VAL A 73 29.99 6.28 7.21
C VAL A 73 30.55 4.93 6.82
N ARG A 74 31.72 4.55 7.37
CA ARG A 74 32.30 3.24 7.08
C ARG A 74 31.57 2.15 7.88
N GLU A 75 31.36 0.99 7.26
CA GLU A 75 30.75 -0.18 7.91
C GLU A 75 31.50 -0.61 9.18
N THR A 76 32.82 -0.47 9.21
CA THR A 76 33.63 -0.76 10.42
C THR A 76 33.30 0.16 11.59
N GLN A 77 32.90 1.41 11.33
CA GLN A 77 32.47 2.35 12.37
C GLN A 77 31.12 1.96 12.95
N VAL A 78 30.20 1.52 12.07
CA VAL A 78 28.89 1.00 12.48
C VAL A 78 29.08 -0.26 13.32
N ALA A 79 29.88 -1.23 12.85
CA ALA A 79 30.15 -2.47 13.59
C ALA A 79 30.69 -2.18 15.00
N ALA A 80 31.68 -1.30 15.13
CA ALA A 80 32.24 -0.92 16.43
C ALA A 80 31.21 -0.25 17.35
N ALA A 81 30.32 0.58 16.81
CA ALA A 81 29.24 1.21 17.59
C ALA A 81 28.18 0.18 18.02
N VAL A 82 27.81 -0.75 17.12
CA VAL A 82 26.88 -1.85 17.40
C VAL A 82 27.40 -2.74 18.52
N ASP A 83 28.68 -3.15 18.47
CA ASP A 83 29.30 -3.98 19.52
C ASP A 83 29.23 -3.30 20.90
N LEU A 84 29.42 -1.98 20.95
CA LEU A 84 29.31 -1.21 22.20
C LEU A 84 27.86 -1.14 22.72
N LEU A 85 26.88 -0.93 21.82
CA LEU A 85 25.46 -0.89 22.15
C LEU A 85 24.95 -2.26 22.63
N ASP A 86 25.32 -3.33 21.94
CA ASP A 86 24.99 -4.71 22.32
C ASP A 86 25.66 -5.10 23.65
N GLY A 87 26.84 -4.54 23.93
CA GLY A 87 27.51 -4.61 25.23
C GLY A 87 26.87 -3.77 26.34
N GLY A 88 25.74 -3.09 26.08
CA GLY A 88 24.98 -2.31 27.04
C GLY A 88 25.49 -0.88 27.25
N SER A 89 26.41 -0.39 26.41
CA SER A 89 26.82 1.01 26.45
C SER A 89 25.70 1.92 25.94
N THR A 90 25.54 3.11 26.53
CA THR A 90 24.54 4.09 26.07
C THR A 90 25.14 5.04 25.04
N VAL A 91 24.30 5.59 24.15
CA VAL A 91 24.73 6.58 23.14
C VAL A 91 25.54 7.76 23.76
N PRO A 92 25.10 8.42 24.85
CA PRO A 92 25.88 9.49 25.46
C PRO A 92 27.24 9.03 25.99
N PHE A 93 27.33 7.78 26.47
CA PHE A 93 28.59 7.21 26.94
C PHE A 93 29.55 6.95 25.77
N ILE A 94 29.05 6.38 24.67
CA ILE A 94 29.84 6.10 23.47
C ILE A 94 30.38 7.42 22.88
N ALA A 95 29.50 8.41 22.70
CA ALA A 95 29.85 9.71 22.13
C ALA A 95 30.94 10.45 22.92
N ARG A 96 30.97 10.31 24.26
CA ARG A 96 31.97 10.94 25.12
C ARG A 96 33.24 10.13 25.30
N TYR A 97 33.14 8.82 25.54
CA TYR A 97 34.23 8.01 26.09
C TYR A 97 34.73 6.90 25.14
N ARG A 98 34.09 6.72 23.99
CA ARG A 98 34.44 5.69 22.99
C ARG A 98 34.55 6.25 21.57
N LYS A 99 34.74 7.57 21.44
CA LYS A 99 34.85 8.26 20.15
C LYS A 99 35.94 7.70 19.23
N GLU A 100 37.09 7.33 19.79
CA GLU A 100 38.19 6.74 19.03
C GLU A 100 37.84 5.35 18.47
N VAL A 101 37.06 4.57 19.23
CA VAL A 101 36.64 3.20 18.85
C VAL A 101 35.65 3.24 17.69
N THR A 102 34.74 4.22 17.70
CA THR A 102 33.75 4.41 16.62
C THR A 102 34.30 5.21 15.44
N GLY A 103 35.56 5.63 15.47
CA GLY A 103 36.17 6.45 14.42
C GLY A 103 35.56 7.84 14.31
N GLY A 104 35.04 8.39 15.40
CA GLY A 104 34.58 9.77 15.48
C GLY A 104 33.08 10.02 15.30
N LEU A 105 32.23 8.98 15.38
CA LEU A 105 30.76 9.17 15.29
C LEU A 105 30.26 10.13 16.37
N ASP A 106 29.43 11.09 15.98
CA ASP A 106 28.82 12.05 16.90
C ASP A 106 27.51 11.53 17.53
N ASP A 107 26.97 12.27 18.52
CA ASP A 107 25.75 11.90 19.25
C ASP A 107 24.53 11.75 18.32
N ALA A 108 24.41 12.61 17.29
CA ALA A 108 23.28 12.56 16.36
C ALA A 108 23.36 11.34 15.44
N GLN A 109 24.56 11.02 14.96
CA GLN A 109 24.82 9.81 14.18
C GLN A 109 24.58 8.55 15.01
N LEU A 110 25.03 8.51 16.26
CA LEU A 110 24.85 7.36 17.15
C LEU A 110 23.38 7.13 17.52
N ARG A 111 22.59 8.18 17.73
CA ARG A 111 21.12 8.05 17.94
C ARG A 111 20.43 7.48 16.71
N THR A 112 20.72 8.05 15.53
CA THR A 112 20.17 7.56 14.28
C THR A 112 20.57 6.10 14.04
N LEU A 113 21.82 5.76 14.30
CA LEU A 113 22.33 4.39 14.22
C LEU A 113 21.55 3.44 15.14
N GLU A 114 21.34 3.80 16.40
CA GLU A 114 20.60 2.98 17.38
C GLU A 114 19.16 2.73 16.92
N GLU A 115 18.46 3.79 16.48
CA GLU A 115 17.09 3.69 15.97
C GLU A 115 17.00 2.81 14.72
N ARG A 116 17.92 3.00 13.77
CA ARG A 116 17.97 2.22 12.52
C ARG A 116 18.37 0.78 12.76
N LEU A 117 19.33 0.52 13.65
CA LEU A 117 19.74 -0.82 14.06
C LEU A 117 18.56 -1.62 14.58
N HIS A 118 17.79 -1.04 15.50
CA HIS A 118 16.60 -1.68 16.04
C HIS A 118 15.57 -1.97 14.95
N TYR A 119 15.23 -0.97 14.13
CA TYR A 119 14.27 -1.13 13.03
C TYR A 119 14.66 -2.24 12.05
N LEU A 120 15.94 -2.26 11.63
CA LEU A 120 16.44 -3.20 10.63
C LEU A 120 16.53 -4.63 11.17
N ARG A 121 16.93 -4.81 12.43
CA ARG A 121 16.91 -6.12 13.10
C ARG A 121 15.49 -6.69 13.15
N GLU A 122 14.52 -5.88 13.56
CA GLU A 122 13.11 -6.30 13.60
C GLU A 122 12.56 -6.63 12.20
N LEU A 123 12.95 -5.86 11.18
CA LEU A 123 12.59 -6.14 9.79
C LEU A 123 13.16 -7.48 9.33
N ASP A 124 14.44 -7.73 9.60
CA ASP A 124 15.13 -8.94 9.16
C ASP A 124 14.62 -10.19 9.90
N GLU A 125 14.40 -10.10 11.22
CA GLU A 125 13.77 -11.17 12.01
C GLU A 125 12.37 -11.50 11.49
N ARG A 126 11.57 -10.46 11.19
CA ARG A 126 10.23 -10.63 10.64
C ARG A 126 10.27 -11.26 9.25
N ARG A 127 11.25 -10.88 8.42
CA ARG A 127 11.44 -11.47 7.08
C ARG A 127 11.74 -12.95 7.17
N VAL A 128 12.64 -13.36 8.06
CA VAL A 128 12.95 -14.79 8.28
C VAL A 128 11.69 -15.55 8.68
N SER A 129 10.94 -15.02 9.67
CA SER A 129 9.70 -15.65 10.13
C SER A 129 8.65 -15.82 9.01
N ILE A 130 8.53 -14.83 8.12
CA ILE A 130 7.62 -14.88 6.97
C ILE A 130 8.07 -15.91 5.94
N ILE A 131 9.36 -15.93 5.61
CA ILE A 131 9.94 -16.90 4.66
C ILE A 131 9.71 -18.32 5.19
N GLU A 132 9.95 -18.57 6.47
CA GLU A 132 9.71 -19.88 7.10
C GLU A 132 8.23 -20.27 7.08
N SER A 133 7.32 -19.33 7.39
CA SER A 133 5.87 -19.55 7.32
C SER A 133 5.41 -19.95 5.92
N ILE A 134 5.86 -19.24 4.88
CA ILE A 134 5.50 -19.52 3.48
C ILE A 134 6.13 -20.84 3.02
N ARG A 135 7.38 -21.09 3.39
CA ARG A 135 8.08 -22.34 3.10
C ARG A 135 7.37 -23.54 3.72
N GLY A 136 6.92 -23.42 4.97
CA GLY A 136 6.15 -24.45 5.66
C GLY A 136 4.80 -24.79 4.99
N GLN A 137 4.25 -23.86 4.20
CA GLN A 137 3.05 -24.08 3.39
C GLN A 137 3.36 -24.69 2.00
N GLY A 138 4.63 -24.86 1.64
CA GLY A 138 5.05 -25.34 0.32
C GLY A 138 4.79 -24.34 -0.82
N LYS A 139 4.57 -23.05 -0.51
CA LYS A 139 4.22 -21.99 -1.47
C LYS A 139 5.38 -21.06 -1.81
N LEU A 140 6.56 -21.29 -1.24
CA LEU A 140 7.71 -20.42 -1.48
C LEU A 140 8.39 -20.83 -2.79
N ASP A 141 8.22 -20.01 -3.83
CA ASP A 141 9.01 -20.10 -5.05
C ASP A 141 10.18 -19.09 -5.05
N GLU A 142 11.04 -19.18 -6.06
CA GLU A 142 12.23 -18.33 -6.18
C GLU A 142 11.88 -16.86 -6.45
N ALA A 143 10.78 -16.58 -7.15
CA ALA A 143 10.35 -15.22 -7.46
C ALA A 143 9.85 -14.51 -6.18
N LEU A 144 8.98 -15.18 -5.42
CA LEU A 144 8.45 -14.72 -4.14
C LEU A 144 9.56 -14.57 -3.10
N HIS A 145 10.48 -15.53 -3.04
CA HIS A 145 11.64 -15.44 -2.14
C HIS A 145 12.46 -14.18 -2.44
N ARG A 146 12.74 -13.90 -3.71
CA ARG A 146 13.43 -12.68 -4.12
C ARG A 146 12.67 -11.41 -3.76
N GLN A 147 11.35 -11.38 -3.95
CA GLN A 147 10.52 -10.23 -3.54
C GLN A 147 10.60 -9.97 -2.03
N LEU A 148 10.58 -11.02 -1.20
CA LEU A 148 10.72 -10.91 0.24
C LEU A 148 12.10 -10.37 0.64
N LEU A 149 13.16 -10.80 -0.06
CA LEU A 149 14.52 -10.31 0.18
C LEU A 149 14.66 -8.82 -0.20
N LEU A 150 14.05 -8.39 -1.30
CA LEU A 150 14.07 -7.01 -1.76
C LEU A 150 13.12 -6.07 -1.01
N ALA A 151 12.27 -6.58 -0.12
CA ALA A 151 11.36 -5.74 0.65
C ALA A 151 12.12 -4.87 1.67
N GLU A 152 12.19 -3.57 1.42
CA GLU A 152 12.96 -2.62 2.25
C GLU A 152 12.21 -2.13 3.48
N THR A 153 10.88 -2.26 3.50
CA THR A 153 10.02 -1.77 4.59
C THR A 153 9.20 -2.89 5.20
N LYS A 154 8.89 -2.76 6.49
CA LYS A 154 7.98 -3.68 7.20
C LYS A 154 6.60 -3.75 6.55
N ALA A 155 6.10 -2.62 6.03
CA ALA A 155 4.81 -2.57 5.35
C ALA A 155 4.82 -3.41 4.07
N ARG A 156 5.80 -3.20 3.19
CA ARG A 156 5.92 -3.99 1.96
C ARG A 156 6.10 -5.48 2.25
N LEU A 157 6.86 -5.81 3.28
CA LEU A 157 7.06 -7.19 3.71
C LEU A 157 5.73 -7.85 4.15
N GLU A 158 4.90 -7.14 4.92
CA GLU A 158 3.58 -7.64 5.32
C GLU A 158 2.60 -7.73 4.15
N ASP A 159 2.67 -6.80 3.19
CA ASP A 159 1.83 -6.82 1.98
C ASP A 159 2.09 -8.09 1.16
N ILE A 160 3.37 -8.42 0.92
CA ILE A 160 3.77 -9.66 0.22
C ILE A 160 3.32 -10.90 1.00
N TYR A 161 3.36 -10.85 2.34
CA TYR A 161 2.94 -11.97 3.19
C TYR A 161 1.42 -12.16 3.27
N LEU A 162 0.64 -11.13 2.94
CA LEU A 162 -0.80 -11.08 3.20
C LEU A 162 -1.58 -12.28 2.64
N PRO A 163 -1.33 -12.78 1.41
CA PRO A 163 -2.00 -13.98 0.87
C PRO A 163 -1.71 -15.28 1.64
N TYR A 164 -0.56 -15.36 2.29
CA TYR A 164 -0.06 -16.56 2.97
C TYR A 164 -0.35 -16.56 4.47
N LYS A 165 -0.80 -15.43 5.01
CA LYS A 165 -1.11 -15.29 6.42
C LYS A 165 -2.28 -16.23 6.78
N PRO A 166 -2.16 -17.08 7.82
CA PRO A 166 -3.26 -17.90 8.29
C PRO A 166 -4.49 -17.05 8.64
N LYS A 167 -5.65 -17.40 8.06
CA LYS A 167 -6.91 -16.66 8.22
C LYS A 167 -7.99 -17.56 8.78
N ARG A 168 -8.92 -16.94 9.50
CA ARG A 168 -10.20 -17.57 9.85
C ARG A 168 -10.99 -17.80 8.56
N ARG A 169 -11.88 -18.80 8.57
CA ARG A 169 -12.73 -19.17 7.44
C ARG A 169 -13.42 -17.94 6.83
N THR A 170 -12.94 -17.47 5.67
CA THR A 170 -13.42 -16.25 5.00
C THR A 170 -14.60 -16.56 4.07
N LYS A 171 -15.35 -15.53 3.66
CA LYS A 171 -16.40 -15.69 2.65
C LYS A 171 -15.84 -16.22 1.32
N ALA A 172 -14.65 -15.77 0.93
CA ALA A 172 -13.96 -16.25 -0.26
C ALA A 172 -13.56 -17.73 -0.13
N GLN A 173 -13.02 -18.15 1.02
CA GLN A 173 -12.72 -19.57 1.26
C GLN A 173 -13.98 -20.44 1.17
N ILE A 174 -15.09 -20.01 1.80
CA ILE A 174 -16.38 -20.71 1.68
C ILE A 174 -16.82 -20.80 0.22
N ALA A 175 -16.67 -19.71 -0.55
CA ALA A 175 -17.03 -19.69 -1.97
C ALA A 175 -16.13 -20.60 -2.83
N ARG A 176 -14.83 -20.70 -2.53
CA ARG A 176 -13.90 -21.65 -3.19
C ARG A 176 -14.31 -23.09 -2.90
N GLU A 177 -14.60 -23.40 -1.64
CA GLU A 177 -15.10 -24.72 -1.22
C GLU A 177 -16.45 -25.08 -1.88
N ALA A 178 -17.30 -24.08 -2.14
CA ALA A 178 -18.56 -24.23 -2.88
C ALA A 178 -18.37 -24.31 -4.41
N GLY A 179 -17.13 -24.24 -4.91
CA GLY A 179 -16.83 -24.36 -6.34
C GLY A 179 -17.13 -23.11 -7.17
N HIS A 180 -17.15 -21.92 -6.56
CA HIS A 180 -17.39 -20.65 -7.27
C HIS A 180 -16.13 -20.00 -7.85
N GLU A 181 -14.95 -20.61 -7.67
CA GLU A 181 -13.69 -20.08 -8.21
C GLU A 181 -13.64 -20.02 -9.74
N PRO A 182 -14.10 -21.06 -10.50
CA PRO A 182 -14.16 -20.97 -11.96
C PRO A 182 -15.06 -19.84 -12.48
N VAL A 183 -16.12 -19.48 -11.74
CA VAL A 183 -17.00 -18.36 -12.08
C VAL A 183 -16.27 -17.04 -11.92
N ALA A 184 -15.53 -16.88 -10.82
CA ALA A 184 -14.68 -15.71 -10.59
C ALA A 184 -13.64 -15.56 -11.70
N ASP A 185 -12.98 -16.66 -12.07
CA ASP A 185 -11.95 -16.69 -13.11
C ASP A 185 -12.52 -16.37 -14.51
N ALA A 186 -13.70 -16.89 -14.86
CA ALA A 186 -14.35 -16.58 -16.13
C ALA A 186 -14.68 -15.09 -16.25
N LEU A 187 -15.30 -14.51 -15.21
CA LEU A 187 -15.75 -13.11 -15.21
C LEU A 187 -14.59 -12.11 -15.25
N ILE A 188 -13.46 -12.42 -14.60
CA ILE A 188 -12.32 -11.48 -14.56
C ILE A 188 -11.44 -11.57 -15.81
N ASN A 189 -11.30 -12.77 -16.39
CA ASN A 189 -10.44 -12.97 -17.55
C ASN A 189 -11.11 -12.58 -18.87
N ASP A 190 -12.44 -12.64 -18.94
CA ASP A 190 -13.21 -12.27 -20.12
C ASP A 190 -14.41 -11.37 -19.75
N PRO A 191 -14.28 -10.04 -19.94
CA PRO A 191 -15.36 -9.08 -19.71
C PRO A 191 -16.59 -9.27 -20.60
N THR A 192 -16.52 -10.10 -21.64
CA THR A 192 -17.67 -10.42 -22.50
C THR A 192 -18.53 -11.55 -21.95
N THR A 193 -18.07 -12.24 -20.91
CA THR A 193 -18.84 -13.24 -20.18
C THR A 193 -20.10 -12.59 -19.59
N ASP A 194 -21.26 -12.98 -20.09
CA ASP A 194 -22.54 -12.52 -19.54
C ASP A 194 -22.68 -12.97 -18.06
N PRO A 195 -22.89 -12.07 -17.08
CA PRO A 195 -23.12 -12.49 -15.70
C PRO A 195 -24.47 -13.21 -15.49
N ALA A 196 -25.45 -13.03 -16.38
CA ALA A 196 -26.81 -13.55 -16.21
C ALA A 196 -26.93 -15.08 -16.33
N GLN A 197 -25.91 -15.74 -16.86
CA GLN A 197 -25.79 -17.21 -16.94
C GLN A 197 -25.44 -17.86 -15.59
N TYR A 198 -25.09 -17.06 -14.56
CA TYR A 198 -24.77 -17.54 -13.22
C TYR A 198 -25.89 -17.23 -12.21
N SER A 199 -26.00 -18.07 -11.17
CA SER A 199 -26.92 -17.82 -10.06
C SER A 199 -26.43 -16.65 -9.19
N ALA A 200 -27.35 -16.04 -8.43
CA ALA A 200 -26.99 -14.98 -7.48
C ALA A 200 -25.95 -15.45 -6.44
N GLU A 201 -26.03 -16.70 -5.99
CA GLU A 201 -25.07 -17.30 -5.07
C GLU A 201 -23.68 -17.45 -5.70
N GLN A 202 -23.61 -17.89 -6.96
CA GLN A 202 -22.34 -17.98 -7.70
C GLN A 202 -21.70 -16.60 -7.89
N LEU A 203 -22.49 -15.58 -8.20
CA LEU A 203 -22.02 -14.20 -8.35
C LEU A 203 -21.55 -13.60 -7.02
N ASP A 204 -22.26 -13.87 -5.93
CA ASP A 204 -21.86 -13.44 -4.58
C ASP A 204 -20.56 -14.12 -4.13
N GLY A 205 -20.43 -15.42 -4.42
CA GLY A 205 -19.21 -16.18 -4.18
C GLY A 205 -18.04 -15.66 -5.00
N ALA A 206 -18.24 -15.46 -6.30
CA ALA A 206 -17.24 -14.92 -7.20
C ALA A 206 -16.78 -13.52 -6.76
N ARG A 207 -17.71 -12.63 -6.38
CA ARG A 207 -17.39 -11.32 -5.83
C ARG A 207 -16.55 -11.42 -4.56
N ALA A 208 -16.89 -12.32 -3.64
CA ALA A 208 -16.12 -12.51 -2.42
C ALA A 208 -14.68 -12.95 -2.71
N ILE A 209 -14.49 -13.87 -3.67
CA ILE A 209 -13.18 -14.34 -4.12
C ILE A 209 -12.37 -13.18 -4.72
N LEU A 210 -12.95 -12.43 -5.66
CA LEU A 210 -12.25 -11.33 -6.33
C LEU A 210 -11.90 -10.19 -5.37
N VAL A 211 -12.80 -9.82 -4.45
CA VAL A 211 -12.52 -8.81 -3.42
C VAL A 211 -11.34 -9.23 -2.54
N GLU A 212 -11.28 -10.51 -2.15
CA GLU A 212 -10.15 -11.03 -1.37
C GLU A 212 -8.85 -11.00 -2.19
N ARG A 213 -8.87 -11.43 -3.45
CA ARG A 213 -7.69 -11.39 -4.33
C ARG A 213 -7.15 -9.97 -4.50
N PHE A 214 -8.02 -8.99 -4.77
CA PHE A 214 -7.59 -7.60 -4.94
C PHE A 214 -7.12 -6.97 -3.63
N ALA A 215 -7.76 -7.29 -2.50
CA ALA A 215 -7.35 -6.76 -1.21
C ALA A 215 -5.99 -7.33 -0.73
N GLU A 216 -5.50 -8.39 -1.37
CA GLU A 216 -4.28 -9.10 -1.00
C GLU A 216 -3.16 -8.97 -2.04
N ASP A 217 -3.42 -8.27 -3.13
CA ASP A 217 -2.40 -7.92 -4.11
C ASP A 217 -1.45 -6.89 -3.51
N ALA A 218 -0.18 -7.28 -3.34
CA ALA A 218 0.80 -6.47 -2.64
C ALA A 218 1.13 -5.15 -3.37
N ASP A 219 1.06 -5.14 -4.70
CA ASP A 219 1.36 -3.98 -5.52
C ASP A 219 0.20 -3.00 -5.46
N LEU A 220 -1.04 -3.48 -5.64
CA LEU A 220 -2.24 -2.67 -5.52
C LEU A 220 -2.39 -2.05 -4.12
N VAL A 221 -2.15 -2.84 -3.06
CA VAL A 221 -2.19 -2.33 -1.67
C VAL A 221 -1.12 -1.25 -1.46
N GLY A 222 0.08 -1.45 -2.01
CA GLY A 222 1.16 -0.46 -1.97
C GLY A 222 0.76 0.84 -2.67
N GLU A 223 0.27 0.76 -3.91
CA GLU A 223 -0.16 1.91 -4.69
C GLU A 223 -1.32 2.67 -4.01
N LEU A 224 -2.32 1.96 -3.49
CA LEU A 224 -3.43 2.58 -2.78
C LEU A 224 -3.00 3.27 -1.48
N ARG A 225 -1.99 2.72 -0.77
CA ARG A 225 -1.40 3.37 0.40
C ARG A 225 -0.73 4.68 0.02
N GLU A 226 0.07 4.68 -1.04
CA GLU A 226 0.73 5.90 -1.53
C GLU A 226 -0.28 6.93 -2.04
N LEU A 227 -1.33 6.48 -2.73
CA LEU A 227 -2.42 7.35 -3.16
C LEU A 227 -3.13 8.00 -1.96
N MET A 228 -3.43 7.22 -0.92
CA MET A 228 -4.03 7.72 0.32
C MET A 228 -3.09 8.69 1.04
N TRP A 229 -1.80 8.40 1.08
CA TRP A 229 -0.82 9.29 1.72
C TRP A 229 -0.75 10.65 1.03
N ASN A 230 -0.74 10.66 -0.31
CA ASN A 230 -0.52 11.86 -1.10
C ASN A 230 -1.81 12.68 -1.38
N ARG A 231 -2.98 12.02 -1.42
CA ARG A 231 -4.26 12.68 -1.76
C ARG A 231 -5.32 12.55 -0.69
N GLY A 232 -5.09 11.75 0.34
CA GLY A 232 -6.03 11.52 1.42
C GLY A 232 -6.26 12.77 2.26
N GLN A 233 -7.44 12.81 2.87
CA GLN A 233 -7.80 13.83 3.84
C GLN A 233 -8.19 13.16 5.13
N VAL A 234 -7.80 13.76 6.25
CA VAL A 234 -8.31 13.37 7.56
C VAL A 234 -9.55 14.19 7.84
N THR A 235 -10.68 13.48 7.92
CA THR A 235 -11.96 14.05 8.30
C THR A 235 -12.30 13.66 9.73
N SER A 236 -12.84 14.60 10.50
CA SER A 236 -13.38 14.34 11.83
C SER A 236 -14.74 14.98 11.99
N THR A 237 -15.65 14.19 12.56
CA THR A 237 -17.01 14.60 12.88
C THR A 237 -17.32 14.21 14.32
N VAL A 238 -17.96 15.09 15.07
CA VAL A 238 -18.45 14.77 16.42
C VAL A 238 -19.45 13.62 16.36
N ARG A 239 -19.45 12.76 17.37
CA ARG A 239 -20.49 11.73 17.48
C ARG A 239 -21.81 12.37 17.90
N PRO A 240 -22.94 11.95 17.32
CA PRO A 240 -24.24 12.47 17.71
C PRO A 240 -24.48 12.37 19.23
N GLY A 241 -24.82 13.49 19.86
CA GLY A 241 -25.10 13.56 21.30
C GLY A 241 -23.85 13.61 22.20
N LYS A 242 -22.67 13.91 21.62
CA LYS A 242 -21.40 14.07 22.33
C LYS A 242 -20.81 15.48 22.21
N GLU A 243 -21.61 16.45 21.79
CA GLU A 243 -21.19 17.83 21.55
C GLU A 243 -20.73 18.52 22.85
N GLU A 244 -21.47 18.36 23.95
CA GLU A 244 -21.09 18.93 25.25
C GLU A 244 -19.91 18.19 25.88
N ALA A 245 -19.95 16.85 25.88
CA ALA A 245 -18.86 16.02 26.42
C ALA A 245 -17.56 16.15 25.61
N GLY A 246 -17.69 16.51 24.34
CA GLY A 246 -16.61 16.72 23.38
C GLY A 246 -16.15 18.16 23.28
N ALA A 247 -16.69 19.11 24.06
CA ALA A 247 -16.43 20.55 23.88
C ALA A 247 -14.94 20.94 23.83
N LYS A 248 -14.07 20.18 24.51
CA LYS A 248 -12.60 20.35 24.46
C LYS A 248 -12.00 20.10 23.06
N PHE A 249 -12.72 19.40 22.19
CA PHE A 249 -12.36 19.06 20.82
C PHE A 249 -13.27 19.75 19.79
N ALA A 250 -13.97 20.83 20.19
CA ALA A 250 -14.94 21.53 19.33
C ALA A 250 -14.31 21.98 17.99
N ASP A 251 -13.04 22.40 17.99
CA ASP A 251 -12.27 22.74 16.78
C ASP A 251 -12.19 21.60 15.75
N TYR A 252 -12.50 20.37 16.16
CA TYR A 252 -12.42 19.15 15.35
C TYR A 252 -13.78 18.48 15.11
N PHE A 253 -14.90 19.14 15.45
CA PHE A 253 -16.25 18.60 15.25
C PHE A 253 -16.68 18.55 13.79
N GLU A 254 -16.11 19.41 12.96
CA GLU A 254 -16.25 19.40 11.51
C GLU A 254 -14.90 19.81 10.92
N PHE A 255 -14.01 18.82 10.81
CA PHE A 255 -12.63 19.03 10.39
C PHE A 255 -12.33 18.23 9.14
N SER A 256 -11.64 18.84 8.18
CA SER A 256 -11.14 18.18 6.97
C SER A 256 -9.84 18.86 6.53
N GLU A 257 -8.73 18.14 6.58
CA GLU A 257 -7.44 18.63 6.08
C GLU A 257 -6.67 17.52 5.35
N PRO A 258 -5.79 17.86 4.39
CA PRO A 258 -4.88 16.90 3.77
C PRO A 258 -4.03 16.14 4.78
N PHE A 259 -3.87 14.83 4.57
CA PHE A 259 -3.15 13.94 5.48
C PHE A 259 -1.66 14.31 5.60
N ASP A 260 -1.03 14.65 4.48
CA ASP A 260 0.40 14.97 4.35
C ASP A 260 0.83 16.26 5.06
N LYS A 261 -0.11 17.19 5.29
CA LYS A 261 0.15 18.52 5.88
C LYS A 261 -0.19 18.64 7.35
N LEU A 262 -0.70 17.57 7.96
CA LEU A 262 -1.22 17.61 9.32
C LEU A 262 -0.09 17.62 10.36
N PRO A 263 -0.01 18.67 11.22
CA PRO A 263 1.01 18.72 12.26
C PRO A 263 0.69 17.73 13.40
N SER A 264 1.73 17.19 14.03
CA SER A 264 1.62 16.12 15.03
C SER A 264 0.65 16.43 16.17
N HIS A 265 0.60 17.68 16.65
CA HIS A 265 -0.28 18.06 17.76
C HIS A 265 -1.77 17.95 17.40
N ARG A 266 -2.17 18.22 16.14
CA ARG A 266 -3.55 18.07 15.67
C ARG A 266 -3.94 16.60 15.52
N ILE A 267 -3.05 15.79 14.94
CA ILE A 267 -3.24 14.34 14.84
C ILE A 267 -3.47 13.75 16.24
N LEU A 268 -2.64 14.13 17.21
CA LEU A 268 -2.79 13.68 18.60
C LEU A 268 -4.10 14.16 19.24
N ALA A 269 -4.57 15.37 18.93
CA ALA A 269 -5.86 15.86 19.42
C ALA A 269 -7.03 15.03 18.86
N LEU A 270 -7.04 14.77 17.55
CA LEU A 270 -8.01 13.92 16.87
C LEU A 270 -8.04 12.50 17.45
N LEU A 271 -6.86 11.87 17.61
CA LEU A 271 -6.76 10.54 18.20
C LEU A 271 -7.20 10.50 19.67
N ARG A 272 -6.94 11.55 20.44
CA ARG A 272 -7.43 11.68 21.83
C ARG A 272 -8.95 11.82 21.87
N GLY A 273 -9.54 12.62 20.98
CA GLY A 273 -11.00 12.74 20.83
C GLY A 273 -11.65 11.39 20.51
N ARG A 274 -11.15 10.72 19.46
CA ARG A 274 -11.57 9.36 19.06
C ARG A 274 -11.48 8.36 20.21
N ARG A 275 -10.39 8.37 20.98
CA ARG A 275 -10.20 7.47 22.13
C ARG A 275 -11.20 7.74 23.25
N ARG A 276 -11.61 9.00 23.45
CA ARG A 276 -12.65 9.41 24.41
C ARG A 276 -14.08 9.19 23.90
N ARG A 277 -14.24 8.79 22.63
CA ARG A 277 -15.54 8.55 21.99
C ARG A 277 -16.45 9.77 22.00
N CYS A 278 -15.87 10.96 21.91
CA CYS A 278 -16.59 12.20 21.61
C CYS A 278 -16.48 12.48 20.10
#